data_AF-A0A165TTZ4-F1
#
_entry.id   AF-A0A165TTZ4-F1
#
_cell.length_a   1.000
_cell.length_b   1.000
_cell.length_c   1.000
_cell.angle_alpha   90.00
_cell.angle_beta   90.00
_cell.angle_gamma   90.00
#
_symmetry.space_group_name_H-M   'P 1'
#
loop_
_entity.id
_entity.type
_entity.pdbx_description
1 polymer ?
#
loop_
_entity_poly.entity_id
_entity_poly.type
_entity_poly.pdbx_seq_one_letter_code
_entity_poly.pdbx_strand_id
1 'polypeptide(L)'
;MKKIALRVYDAYNYVFDSSKNPLRHIPDPTSRMFIMTILAFMWSGAFAVYFGSIIYFGLSVAAHIVLILMFFFTMAVFYDAEKNKSSWLLKLREKDL
;
A
#
# COMPACT_ATOMS: atom_id res chain seq x y z
N MET A 1 -2.08 -21.37 9.21
CA MET A 1 -1.22 -20.16 9.20
C MET A 1 -0.71 -19.81 7.80
N LYS A 2 0.00 -20.72 7.11
CA LYS A 2 0.52 -20.55 5.73
C LYS A 2 -0.49 -20.00 4.70
N LYS A 3 -1.69 -20.59 4.62
CA LYS A 3 -2.78 -20.12 3.74
C LYS A 3 -3.28 -18.70 4.05
N ILE A 4 -3.19 -18.26 5.31
CA ILE A 4 -3.60 -16.90 5.70
C ILE A 4 -2.59 -15.89 5.15
N ALA A 5 -1.30 -16.18 5.25
CA ALA A 5 -0.24 -15.32 4.70
C ALA A 5 -0.37 -15.16 3.18
N LEU A 6 -0.68 -16.24 2.45
CA LEU A 6 -0.94 -16.18 1.00
C LEU A 6 -2.16 -15.28 0.69
N ARG A 7 -3.27 -15.44 1.42
CA ARG A 7 -4.46 -14.57 1.24
C ARG A 7 -4.17 -13.09 1.52
N VAL A 8 -3.38 -12.79 2.53
CA VAL A 8 -2.95 -11.40 2.82
C VAL A 8 -2.10 -10.86 1.69
N TYR A 9 -1.17 -11.66 1.16
CA TYR A 9 -0.36 -11.29 0.00
C TYR A 9 -1.19 -11.05 -1.27
N ASP A 10 -2.21 -11.87 -1.52
CA ASP A 10 -3.11 -11.69 -2.66
C ASP A 10 -3.99 -10.44 -2.52
N ALA A 11 -4.52 -10.18 -1.32
CA ALA A 11 -5.29 -8.98 -1.02
C ALA A 11 -4.43 -7.71 -1.17
N TYR A 12 -3.20 -7.76 -0.64
CA TYR A 12 -2.22 -6.70 -0.81
C TYR A 12 -1.95 -6.43 -2.30
N ASN A 13 -1.67 -7.48 -3.09
CA ASN A 13 -1.48 -7.32 -4.53
C ASN A 13 -2.73 -6.77 -5.20
N TYR A 14 -3.93 -7.21 -4.83
CA TYR A 14 -5.16 -6.71 -5.46
C TYR A 14 -5.37 -5.20 -5.25
N VAL A 15 -5.09 -4.69 -4.04
CA VAL A 15 -5.27 -3.28 -3.70
C VAL A 15 -4.17 -2.40 -4.31
N PHE A 16 -2.92 -2.86 -4.28
CA PHE A 16 -1.76 -2.03 -4.61
C PHE A 16 -1.17 -2.29 -6.00
N ASP A 17 -1.54 -3.38 -6.66
CA ASP A 17 -1.19 -3.60 -8.05
C ASP A 17 -1.97 -2.60 -8.92
N SER A 18 -1.22 -1.67 -9.49
CA SER A 18 -1.77 -0.63 -10.36
C SER A 18 -2.49 -1.19 -11.60
N SER A 19 -2.26 -2.46 -11.97
CA SER A 19 -2.98 -3.13 -13.06
C SER A 19 -4.33 -3.70 -12.63
N LYS A 20 -4.54 -3.93 -11.33
CA LYS A 20 -5.76 -4.54 -10.78
C LYS A 20 -6.66 -3.56 -10.07
N ASN A 21 -6.09 -2.49 -9.50
CA ASN A 21 -6.85 -1.52 -8.73
C ASN A 21 -7.92 -0.81 -9.60
N PRO A 22 -8.97 -0.22 -9.00
CA PRO A 22 -10.01 0.49 -9.75
C PRO A 22 -9.51 1.65 -10.62
N LEU A 23 -8.32 2.19 -10.30
CA LEU A 23 -7.66 3.28 -11.02
C LEU A 23 -6.83 2.81 -12.23
N ARG A 24 -6.83 1.50 -12.54
CA ARG A 24 -6.04 0.88 -13.62
C ARG A 24 -6.27 1.47 -15.02
N HIS A 25 -7.41 2.11 -15.26
CA HIS A 25 -7.75 2.67 -16.57
C HIS A 25 -7.00 3.98 -16.88
N ILE A 26 -6.32 4.58 -15.90
CA ILE A 26 -5.48 5.76 -16.10
C ILE A 26 -4.17 5.30 -16.76
N PRO A 27 -3.73 5.85 -17.90
CA PRO A 27 -2.60 5.30 -18.65
C PRO A 27 -1.26 5.40 -17.92
N ASP A 28 -1.03 6.48 -17.17
CA ASP A 28 0.23 6.74 -16.49
C ASP A 28 0.28 6.13 -15.06
N PRO A 29 1.23 5.24 -14.75
CA PRO A 29 1.35 4.62 -13.43
C PRO A 29 1.70 5.61 -12.32
N THR A 30 2.46 6.68 -12.64
CA THR A 30 2.82 7.73 -11.67
C THR A 30 1.57 8.46 -11.18
N SER A 31 0.68 8.80 -12.12
CA SER A 31 -0.61 9.44 -11.86
C SER A 31 -1.51 8.57 -10.98
N ARG A 32 -1.52 7.24 -11.17
CA ARG A 32 -2.29 6.31 -10.31
C ARG A 32 -1.83 6.40 -8.85
N MET A 33 -0.52 6.32 -8.61
CA MET A 33 0.05 6.41 -7.27
C MET A 33 -0.15 7.79 -6.64
N PHE A 34 -0.04 8.85 -7.45
CA PHE A 34 -0.29 10.20 -7.01
C PHE A 34 -1.73 10.39 -6.53
N ILE A 35 -2.73 9.89 -7.27
CA ILE A 35 -4.14 9.96 -6.88
C ILE A 35 -4.41 9.19 -5.58
N MET A 36 -3.84 7.98 -5.44
CA MET A 36 -3.94 7.21 -4.19
C MET A 36 -3.33 7.97 -2.99
N THR A 37 -2.21 8.66 -3.22
CA THR A 37 -1.53 9.46 -2.21
C THR A 37 -2.37 10.69 -1.80
N ILE A 38 -2.95 11.40 -2.78
CA ILE A 38 -3.88 12.50 -2.50
C ILE A 38 -5.06 12.01 -1.66
N LEU A 39 -5.67 10.89 -2.05
CA LEU A 39 -6.81 10.34 -1.33
C LEU A 39 -6.46 10.04 0.14
N ALA A 40 -5.26 9.52 0.41
CA ALA A 40 -4.77 9.31 1.77
C ALA A 40 -4.65 10.63 2.57
N PHE A 41 -4.13 11.70 1.96
CA PHE A 41 -4.05 13.01 2.61
C PHE A 41 -5.42 13.69 2.78
N MET A 42 -6.36 13.46 1.85
CA MET A 42 -7.74 13.98 1.97
C MET A 42 -8.44 13.45 3.24
N TRP A 43 -8.18 12.21 3.64
CA TRP A 43 -8.68 11.65 4.91
C TRP A 43 -8.16 12.42 6.14
N SER A 44 -6.93 12.93 6.09
CA SER A 44 -6.43 13.81 7.16
C SER A 44 -7.22 15.11 7.25
N GLY A 45 -7.63 15.67 6.11
CA GLY A 45 -8.55 16.81 6.05
C GLY A 45 -9.93 16.48 6.62
N ALA A 46 -10.49 15.31 6.28
CA ALA A 46 -11.76 14.85 6.84
C ALA A 46 -11.71 14.73 8.37
N PHE A 47 -10.64 14.17 8.93
CA PHE A 47 -10.45 14.12 10.39
C PHE A 47 -10.30 15.50 11.02
N ALA A 48 -9.55 16.40 10.37
CA ALA A 48 -9.42 17.76 10.85
C ALA A 48 -10.75 18.51 10.95
N VAL A 49 -11.60 18.36 9.92
CA VAL A 49 -12.96 18.93 9.90
C VAL A 49 -13.84 18.27 10.96
N TYR A 50 -13.79 16.94 11.09
CA TYR A 50 -14.57 16.20 12.08
C TYR A 50 -14.27 16.63 13.52
N PHE A 51 -12.99 16.84 13.85
CA PHE A 51 -12.57 17.31 15.17
C PHE A 51 -12.54 18.84 15.31
N GLY A 52 -12.78 19.58 14.22
CA GLY A 52 -12.71 21.05 14.20
C GLY A 52 -11.34 21.62 14.59
N SER A 53 -10.24 20.89 14.34
CA SER A 53 -8.91 21.25 14.85
C SER A 53 -7.78 21.02 13.86
N ILE A 54 -7.03 22.10 13.60
CA ILE A 54 -5.86 22.11 12.72
C ILE A 54 -4.66 21.33 13.30
N ILE A 55 -4.61 21.14 14.63
CA ILE A 55 -3.57 20.33 15.26
C ILE A 55 -3.75 18.86 14.88
N TYR A 56 -5.00 18.36 14.89
CA TYR A 56 -5.32 17.01 14.46
C TYR A 56 -5.07 16.81 12.96
N PHE A 57 -5.24 17.85 12.13
CA PHE A 57 -4.79 17.81 10.74
C PHE A 57 -3.30 17.51 10.65
N GLY A 58 -2.46 18.29 11.32
CA GLY A 58 -1.00 18.15 11.28
C GLY A 58 -0.54 16.77 11.77
N LEU A 59 -1.10 16.30 12.88
CA LEU A 59 -0.81 14.97 13.42
C LEU A 59 -1.24 13.85 12.45
N SER A 60 -2.42 13.97 11.85
CA SER A 60 -2.91 12.97 10.89
C SER A 60 -2.04 12.94 9.63
N VAL A 61 -1.65 14.09 9.09
CA VAL A 61 -0.75 14.18 7.93
C VAL A 61 0.61 13.55 8.25
N ALA A 62 1.19 13.88 9.41
CA ALA A 62 2.46 13.30 9.85
C ALA A 62 2.37 11.77 9.99
N ALA A 63 1.29 11.27 10.58
CA ALA A 63 1.04 9.82 10.70
C ALA A 63 0.96 9.14 9.32
N HIS A 64 0.28 9.76 8.35
CA HIS A 64 0.22 9.22 6.99
C HIS A 64 1.59 9.18 6.31
N ILE A 65 2.42 10.22 6.46
CA ILE A 65 3.78 10.23 5.89
C ILE A 65 4.61 9.06 6.41
N VAL A 66 4.58 8.83 7.73
CA VAL A 66 5.31 7.71 8.35
C VAL A 66 4.82 6.36 7.81
N LEU A 67 3.49 6.17 7.73
CA LEU A 67 2.89 4.95 7.21
C LEU A 67 3.24 4.71 5.73
N ILE A 68 3.13 5.74 4.89
CA ILE A 68 3.45 5.66 3.46
C ILE A 68 4.94 5.35 3.26
N LEU A 69 5.83 5.97 4.05
CA LEU A 69 7.27 5.69 3.99
C LEU A 69 7.58 4.23 4.35
N MET A 70 7.06 3.74 5.47
CA MET A 70 7.27 2.35 5.90
C MET A 70 6.67 1.34 4.91
N PHE A 71 5.56 1.72 4.28
CA PHE A 71 4.94 0.96 3.23
C PHE A 71 5.87 0.81 2.01
N PHE A 72 6.37 1.91 1.45
CA PHE A 72 7.31 1.86 0.32
C PHE A 72 8.61 1.11 0.68
N PHE A 73 9.10 1.27 1.91
CA PHE A 73 10.23 0.52 2.41
C PHE A 73 9.97 -1.00 2.38
N THR A 74 8.80 -1.43 2.84
CA THR A 74 8.40 -2.84 2.81
C THR A 74 8.26 -3.36 1.39
N MET A 75 7.69 -2.56 0.48
CA MET A 75 7.62 -2.89 -0.94
C MET A 75 9.00 -3.11 -1.54
N ALA A 76 9.96 -2.23 -1.25
CA ALA A 76 11.32 -2.33 -1.74
C ALA A 76 11.99 -3.63 -1.26
N VAL A 77 11.82 -3.98 0.03
CA VAL A 77 12.34 -5.23 0.60
C VAL A 77 11.72 -6.46 -0.08
N PHE A 78 10.40 -6.45 -0.32
CA PHE A 78 9.72 -7.57 -0.99
C PHE A 78 10.11 -7.69 -2.47
N TYR A 79 10.21 -6.56 -3.18
CA TYR A 79 10.64 -6.53 -4.56
C TYR A 79 12.07 -7.07 -4.71
N ASP A 80 12.97 -6.69 -3.81
CA ASP A 80 14.33 -7.23 -3.77
C ASP A 80 14.34 -8.74 -3.49
N ALA A 81 13.54 -9.21 -2.52
CA ALA A 81 13.43 -10.63 -2.20
C ALA A 81 12.83 -11.48 -3.35
N GLU A 82 11.89 -10.93 -4.12
CA GLU A 82 11.32 -11.57 -5.30
C GLU A 82 12.34 -11.62 -6.45
N LYS A 83 13.00 -10.50 -6.73
CA LYS A 83 14.07 -10.42 -7.75
C LYS A 83 15.20 -11.42 -7.47
N ASN A 84 15.58 -11.57 -6.19
CA ASN A 84 16.63 -12.49 -5.76
C ASN A 84 16.15 -13.94 -5.56
N LYS A 85 14.88 -14.27 -5.87
CA LYS A 85 14.24 -15.58 -5.63
C LYS A 85 14.41 -16.12 -4.20
N SER A 86 14.63 -15.21 -3.23
CA SER A 86 14.83 -15.54 -1.83
C SER A 86 13.51 -15.55 -1.04
N SER A 87 12.42 -15.08 -1.63
CA SER A 87 11.09 -15.07 -1.01
C SER A 87 10.61 -16.47 -0.63
N TRP A 88 10.55 -16.73 0.69
CA TRP A 88 10.02 -17.97 1.24
C TRP A 88 8.51 -18.15 0.96
N LEU A 89 7.77 -17.05 0.80
CA LEU A 89 6.34 -17.06 0.54
C LEU A 89 6.02 -17.50 -0.89
N LEU A 90 6.85 -17.09 -1.86
CA LEU A 90 6.75 -17.58 -3.25
C LEU A 90 7.05 -19.07 -3.34
N LYS A 91 8.11 -19.53 -2.66
CA LYS A 91 8.45 -20.97 -2.56
C LYS A 91 7.37 -21.80 -1.89
N LEU A 92 6.63 -21.19 -0.96
CA LEU A 92 5.49 -21.83 -0.32
C LEU A 92 4.29 -21.93 -1.27
N ARG A 93 4.00 -20.87 -2.04
CA ARG A 93 2.94 -20.87 -3.06
C ARG A 93 3.17 -21.94 -4.13
N GLU A 94 4.42 -22.12 -4.57
CA GLU A 94 4.78 -23.15 -5.56
C GLU A 94 4.54 -24.58 -5.05
N LYS A 95 4.66 -24.83 -3.74
CA LYS A 95 4.40 -26.13 -3.13
C LYS A 95 2.92 -26.42 -2.86
N ASP A 96 2.09 -25.37 -2.81
CA ASP A 96 0.64 -25.46 -2.61
C ASP A 96 -0.14 -25.55 -3.94
N LEU A 97 0.54 -25.35 -5.09
CA LEU A 97 0.03 -25.54 -6.46
C LEU A 97 0.35 -26.96 -6.97
#